data_AF-A0A8T2MU65-F1
#
_entry.id   AF-A0A8T2MU65-F1
#
_cell.length_a   1.000
_cell.length_b   1.000
_cell.length_c   1.000
_cell.angle_alpha   90.00
_cell.angle_beta   90.00
_cell.angle_gamma   90.00
#
_symmetry.space_group_name_H-M   'P 1'
#
loop_
_entity.id
_entity.type
_entity.pdbx_description
1 polymer ?
#
loop_
_entity_poly.entity_id
_entity_poly.type
_entity_poly.pdbx_seq_one_letter_code
_entity_poly.pdbx_strand_id
1 'polypeptide(L)'
;MIPTEEEKQKIQEAQLGNPDVPLGSAEQFLLTLSSISELSARLQLWAFKMDYEVMEKEVAEPLQDLKEGMDQLERNKTLRYILSTLLAIGNFLNGSNAKGFELSYLEKVPEVKDTVHKQSLLHHACTIVVEKFPDSSDLYSEIGAVTRSAKVDFDQLQENLCQMERRCKASWDHLKVIAKHEMKPVLKQKMSEFLKDCAERIIILKIVHRRIINK
;
A
#
# COMPACT_ATOMS: atom_id res chain seq x y z
N MET A 1 -22.22 -15.30 -5.28
CA MET A 1 -23.47 -15.52 -6.04
C MET A 1 -24.60 -14.90 -5.25
N ILE A 2 -25.28 -13.88 -5.79
CA ILE A 2 -26.44 -13.24 -5.17
C ILE A 2 -27.64 -13.60 -6.07
N PRO A 3 -28.74 -14.17 -5.54
CA PRO A 3 -29.90 -14.51 -6.35
C PRO A 3 -30.46 -13.25 -7.02
N THR A 4 -30.76 -13.33 -8.31
CA THR A 4 -31.50 -12.29 -9.01
C THR A 4 -32.99 -12.37 -8.68
N GLU A 5 -33.71 -11.25 -8.82
CA GLU A 5 -35.17 -11.25 -8.63
C GLU A 5 -35.87 -12.17 -9.63
N GLU A 6 -35.35 -12.28 -10.86
CA GLU A 6 -35.86 -13.22 -11.87
C GLU A 6 -35.70 -14.68 -11.46
N GLU A 7 -34.54 -15.07 -10.94
CA GLU A 7 -34.30 -16.43 -10.43
C GLU A 7 -35.23 -16.75 -9.26
N LYS A 8 -35.35 -15.82 -8.31
CA LYS A 8 -36.25 -15.95 -7.16
C LYS A 8 -37.70 -16.14 -7.62
N GLN A 9 -38.16 -15.32 -8.56
CA GLN A 9 -39.53 -15.38 -9.06
C GLN A 9 -39.81 -16.70 -9.77
N LYS A 10 -38.90 -17.15 -10.65
CA LYS A 10 -39.04 -18.45 -11.35
C LYS A 10 -39.09 -19.63 -10.39
N ILE A 11 -38.27 -19.62 -9.34
CA ILE A 11 -38.29 -20.69 -8.32
C ILE A 11 -39.62 -20.69 -7.56
N GLN A 12 -40.13 -19.50 -7.20
CA GLN A 12 -41.42 -19.37 -6.52
C GLN A 12 -42.59 -19.82 -7.39
N GLU A 13 -42.61 -19.44 -8.67
CA GLU A 13 -43.65 -19.87 -9.62
C GLU A 13 -43.62 -21.39 -9.85
N ALA A 14 -42.43 -21.98 -9.99
CA ALA A 14 -42.27 -23.43 -10.13
C ALA A 14 -42.76 -24.20 -8.90
N GLN A 15 -42.48 -23.68 -7.69
CA GLN A 15 -42.94 -24.28 -6.44
C GLN A 15 -44.47 -24.13 -6.27
N LEU A 16 -45.04 -23.01 -6.70
CA LEU A 16 -46.49 -22.80 -6.64
C LEU A 16 -47.23 -23.70 -7.64
N GLY A 17 -46.64 -23.92 -8.83
CA GLY A 17 -47.19 -24.76 -9.88
C GLY A 17 -47.10 -26.26 -9.59
N ASN A 18 -46.15 -26.70 -8.78
CA ASN A 18 -45.98 -28.10 -8.38
C ASN A 18 -45.69 -28.24 -6.87
N PRO A 19 -46.68 -28.02 -5.98
CA PRO A 19 -46.46 -27.98 -4.53
C PRO A 19 -45.92 -29.29 -3.94
N ASP A 20 -46.26 -30.42 -4.55
CA ASP A 20 -45.87 -31.77 -4.10
C ASP A 20 -44.44 -32.15 -4.51
N VAL A 21 -43.82 -31.37 -5.40
CA VAL A 21 -42.44 -31.60 -5.84
C VAL A 21 -41.50 -30.75 -4.97
N PRO A 22 -40.57 -31.37 -4.22
CA PRO A 22 -39.61 -30.60 -3.42
C PRO A 22 -38.58 -29.92 -4.32
N LEU A 23 -38.22 -28.68 -3.96
CA LEU A 23 -37.10 -27.97 -4.57
C LEU A 23 -35.78 -28.73 -4.38
N GLY A 24 -34.90 -28.65 -5.38
CA GLY A 24 -33.52 -29.09 -5.25
C GLY A 24 -32.74 -28.23 -4.26
N SER A 25 -31.54 -28.71 -3.88
CA SER A 25 -30.70 -28.03 -2.90
C SER A 25 -30.25 -26.63 -3.35
N ALA A 26 -30.07 -26.43 -4.66
CA ALA A 26 -29.66 -25.14 -5.22
C ALA A 26 -30.79 -24.10 -5.13
N GLU A 27 -32.02 -24.49 -5.46
CA GLU A 27 -33.19 -23.62 -5.38
C GLU A 27 -33.54 -23.28 -3.93
N GLN A 28 -33.47 -24.26 -3.02
CA GLN A 28 -33.62 -24.02 -1.58
C GLN A 28 -32.58 -23.03 -1.05
N PHE A 29 -31.32 -23.16 -1.48
CA PHE A 29 -30.26 -22.24 -1.11
C PHE A 29 -30.53 -20.82 -1.63
N LEU A 30 -30.92 -20.66 -2.90
CA LEU A 30 -31.26 -19.36 -3.47
C LEU A 30 -32.44 -18.70 -2.75
N LEU A 31 -33.51 -19.44 -2.44
CA LEU A 31 -34.64 -18.92 -1.65
C LEU A 31 -34.22 -18.51 -0.24
N THR A 32 -33.36 -19.30 0.40
CA THR A 32 -32.82 -18.98 1.73
C THR A 32 -32.05 -17.67 1.68
N LEU A 33 -31.17 -17.49 0.69
CA LEU A 33 -30.46 -16.22 0.47
C LEU A 33 -31.43 -15.06 0.21
N SER A 34 -32.45 -15.26 -0.64
CA SER A 34 -33.46 -14.25 -0.96
C SER A 34 -34.34 -13.83 0.22
N SER A 35 -34.43 -14.65 1.28
CA SER A 35 -35.14 -14.27 2.51
C SER A 35 -34.36 -13.28 3.39
N ILE A 36 -33.06 -13.10 3.14
CA ILE A 36 -32.22 -12.18 3.90
C ILE A 36 -32.44 -10.77 3.37
N SER A 37 -32.97 -9.88 4.20
CA SER A 37 -33.16 -8.47 3.86
C SER A 37 -31.83 -7.79 3.53
N GLU A 38 -31.81 -7.01 2.44
CA GLU A 38 -30.62 -6.25 2.00
C GLU A 38 -29.35 -7.10 1.88
N LEU A 39 -29.47 -8.35 1.39
CA LEU A 39 -28.36 -9.31 1.31
C LEU A 39 -27.11 -8.70 0.67
N SER A 40 -27.26 -8.00 -0.46
CA SER A 40 -26.14 -7.34 -1.14
C SER A 40 -25.41 -6.33 -0.23
N ALA A 41 -26.15 -5.44 0.43
CA ALA A 41 -25.58 -4.47 1.36
C ALA A 41 -24.88 -5.14 2.54
N ARG A 42 -25.47 -6.21 3.10
CA ARG A 42 -24.86 -6.98 4.19
C ARG A 42 -23.55 -7.61 3.76
N LEU A 43 -23.51 -8.26 2.60
CA LEU A 43 -22.31 -8.90 2.07
C LEU A 43 -21.20 -7.88 1.80
N GLN A 44 -21.52 -6.75 1.16
CA GLN A 44 -20.55 -5.69 0.88
C GLN A 44 -19.96 -5.07 2.16
N LEU A 45 -20.80 -4.84 3.17
CA LEU A 45 -20.37 -4.32 4.47
C LEU A 45 -19.46 -5.33 5.20
N TRP A 46 -19.81 -6.62 5.18
CA TRP A 46 -18.97 -7.66 5.77
C TRP A 46 -17.64 -7.83 5.03
N ALA A 47 -17.66 -7.81 3.70
CA ALA A 47 -16.45 -7.86 2.89
C ALA A 47 -15.53 -6.68 3.22
N PHE A 48 -16.05 -5.44 3.25
CA PHE A 48 -15.26 -4.28 3.68
C PHE A 48 -14.68 -4.47 5.08
N LYS A 49 -15.48 -4.97 6.03
CA LYS A 49 -15.01 -5.22 7.39
C LYS A 49 -13.86 -6.24 7.46
N MET A 50 -13.92 -7.30 6.66
CA MET A 50 -12.90 -8.35 6.64
C MET A 50 -11.62 -7.90 5.92
N ASP A 51 -11.76 -7.14 4.84
CA ASP A 51 -10.63 -6.71 4.01
C ASP A 51 -9.90 -5.49 4.58
N TYR A 52 -10.55 -4.70 5.46
CA TYR A 52 -10.07 -3.38 5.87
C TYR A 52 -8.64 -3.39 6.42
N GLU A 53 -8.30 -4.33 7.29
CA GLU A 53 -6.97 -4.38 7.90
C GLU A 53 -5.87 -4.59 6.85
N VAL A 54 -6.15 -5.41 5.83
CA VAL A 54 -5.21 -5.65 4.73
C VAL A 54 -5.10 -4.40 3.86
N MET A 55 -6.23 -3.80 3.46
CA MET A 55 -6.23 -2.55 2.68
C MET A 55 -5.51 -1.40 3.39
N GLU A 56 -5.65 -1.31 4.73
CA GLU A 56 -4.96 -0.30 5.53
C GLU A 56 -3.44 -0.54 5.49
N LYS A 57 -2.98 -1.78 5.70
CA LYS A 57 -1.54 -2.12 5.69
C LYS A 57 -0.91 -1.87 4.33
N GLU A 58 -1.59 -2.25 3.24
CA GLU A 58 -1.14 -2.03 1.86
C GLU A 58 -0.90 -0.54 1.53
N VAL A 59 -1.54 0.38 2.25
CA VAL A 59 -1.31 1.83 2.11
C VAL A 59 -0.34 2.36 3.18
N ALA A 60 -0.47 1.91 4.42
CA ALA A 60 0.26 2.46 5.55
C ALA A 60 1.74 2.07 5.53
N GLU A 61 2.06 0.81 5.24
CA GLU A 61 3.44 0.30 5.29
C GLU A 61 4.35 0.98 4.25
N PRO A 62 3.95 1.15 2.97
CA PRO A 62 4.80 1.83 2.01
C PRO A 62 5.03 3.32 2.33
N LEU A 63 4.03 4.00 2.92
CA LEU A 63 4.18 5.38 3.37
C LEU A 63 5.14 5.48 4.56
N GLN A 64 5.10 4.51 5.48
CA GLN A 64 6.04 4.42 6.58
C GLN A 64 7.46 4.16 6.07
N ASP A 65 7.64 3.22 5.16
CA ASP A 65 8.93 2.92 4.54
C ASP A 65 9.47 4.14 3.79
N LEU A 66 8.64 4.90 3.07
CA LEU A 66 9.08 6.11 2.38
C LEU A 66 9.58 7.16 3.37
N LYS A 67 8.84 7.41 4.46
CA LYS A 67 9.27 8.34 5.51
C LYS A 67 10.59 7.90 6.13
N GLU A 68 10.68 6.62 6.53
CA GLU A 68 11.89 6.06 7.12
C GLU A 68 13.07 6.11 6.14
N GLY A 69 12.84 5.85 4.86
CA GLY A 69 13.84 5.96 3.80
C GLY A 69 14.39 7.39 3.66
N MET A 70 13.54 8.41 3.76
CA MET A 70 13.98 9.81 3.79
C MET A 70 14.87 10.10 5.01
N ASP A 71 14.46 9.64 6.20
CA ASP A 71 15.23 9.82 7.44
C ASP A 71 16.57 9.07 7.38
N GLN A 72 16.58 7.86 6.80
CA GLN A 72 17.78 7.08 6.53
C GLN A 72 18.73 7.85 5.63
N LEU A 73 18.28 8.29 4.45
CA LEU A 73 19.12 9.05 3.51
C LEU A 73 19.67 10.34 4.12
N GLU A 74 18.84 11.08 4.85
CA GLU A 74 19.26 12.33 5.49
C GLU A 74 20.38 12.08 6.49
N ARG A 75 20.28 11.04 7.32
CA ARG A 75 21.19 10.79 8.44
C ARG A 75 22.34 9.84 8.13
N ASN A 76 22.33 9.20 6.96
CA ASN A 76 23.29 8.17 6.60
C ASN A 76 24.71 8.74 6.43
N LYS A 77 25.62 8.37 7.34
CA LYS A 77 27.02 8.82 7.29
C LYS A 77 27.80 8.13 6.17
N THR A 78 27.58 6.83 5.98
CA THR A 78 28.25 6.02 4.94
C THR A 78 28.01 6.59 3.55
N LEU A 79 26.76 6.92 3.22
CA LEU A 79 26.36 7.60 1.99
C LEU A 79 27.05 8.96 1.84
N ARG A 80 27.08 9.77 2.91
CA ARG A 80 27.78 11.07 2.88
C ARG A 80 29.27 10.91 2.59
N TYR A 81 29.95 9.91 3.17
CA TYR A 81 31.36 9.64 2.90
C TYR A 81 31.59 9.15 1.47
N ILE A 82 30.72 8.28 0.95
CA ILE A 82 30.77 7.83 -0.44
C ILE A 82 30.62 9.01 -1.40
N LEU A 83 29.58 9.83 -1.22
CA LEU A 83 29.33 11.00 -2.07
C LEU A 83 30.46 12.03 -1.99
N SER A 84 30.99 12.29 -0.79
CA SER A 84 32.12 13.23 -0.60
C SER A 84 33.40 12.72 -1.25
N THR A 85 33.66 11.41 -1.16
CA THR A 85 34.83 10.78 -1.78
C THR A 85 34.74 10.86 -3.30
N LEU A 86 33.58 10.53 -3.88
CA LEU A 86 33.34 10.65 -5.32
C LEU A 86 33.48 12.11 -5.80
N LEU A 87 32.94 13.07 -5.07
CA LEU A 87 33.08 14.49 -5.39
C LEU A 87 34.55 14.94 -5.36
N ALA A 88 35.30 14.52 -4.33
CA ALA A 88 36.72 14.87 -4.20
C ALA A 88 37.57 14.28 -5.34
N ILE A 89 37.35 13.00 -5.69
CA ILE A 89 38.03 12.36 -6.82
C ILE A 89 37.64 13.06 -8.13
N GLY A 90 36.36 13.31 -8.35
CA GLY A 90 35.87 13.99 -9.55
C GLY A 90 36.44 15.40 -9.73
N ASN A 91 36.49 16.19 -8.65
CA ASN A 91 37.10 17.52 -8.67
C ASN A 91 38.60 17.46 -8.99
N PHE A 92 39.31 16.50 -8.39
CA PHE A 92 40.73 16.32 -8.65
C PHE A 92 41.01 15.92 -10.10
N LEU A 93 40.32 14.89 -10.61
CA LEU A 93 40.53 14.36 -11.96
C LEU A 93 40.16 15.36 -13.06
N ASN A 94 39.12 16.17 -12.83
CA ASN A 94 38.62 17.13 -13.82
C ASN A 94 39.20 18.55 -13.64
N GLY A 95 40.04 18.77 -12.62
CA GLY A 95 40.54 20.12 -12.30
C GLY A 95 39.43 21.12 -11.99
N SER A 96 38.33 20.67 -11.37
CA SER A 96 37.14 21.48 -11.10
C SER A 96 36.94 21.70 -9.60
N ASN A 97 36.01 22.60 -9.26
CA ASN A 97 35.64 22.89 -7.87
C ASN A 97 34.11 22.82 -7.71
N ALA A 98 33.52 21.72 -8.18
CA ALA A 98 32.10 21.47 -8.05
C ALA A 98 31.71 21.29 -6.57
N LYS A 99 30.51 21.73 -6.22
CA LYS A 99 29.94 21.59 -4.86
C LYS A 99 29.08 20.33 -4.69
N GLY A 100 28.81 19.63 -5.79
CA GLY A 100 27.96 18.44 -5.85
C GLY A 100 27.85 17.95 -7.28
N PHE A 101 27.17 16.81 -7.45
CA PHE A 101 26.89 16.20 -8.75
C PHE A 101 25.49 15.58 -8.73
N GLU A 102 24.91 15.35 -9.90
CA GLU A 102 23.61 14.69 -10.01
C GLU A 102 23.71 13.22 -9.59
N LEU A 103 22.76 12.74 -8.77
CA LEU A 103 22.76 11.35 -8.28
C LEU A 103 22.70 10.31 -9.40
N SER A 104 22.14 10.66 -10.57
CA SER A 104 22.15 9.83 -11.78
C SER A 104 23.57 9.42 -12.20
N TYR A 105 24.59 10.21 -11.84
CA TYR A 105 25.98 9.86 -12.13
C TYR A 105 26.45 8.60 -11.40
N LEU A 106 25.84 8.22 -10.28
CA LEU A 106 26.19 7.01 -9.53
C LEU A 106 26.11 5.74 -10.41
N GLU A 107 25.22 5.73 -11.40
CA GLU A 107 25.11 4.62 -12.37
C GLU A 107 26.34 4.47 -13.26
N LYS A 108 27.07 5.57 -13.50
CA LYS A 108 28.26 5.61 -14.38
C LYS A 108 29.56 5.32 -13.64
N VAL A 109 29.56 5.45 -12.31
CA VAL A 109 30.76 5.23 -11.46
C VAL A 109 31.41 3.84 -11.66
N PRO A 110 30.66 2.73 -11.85
CA PRO A 110 31.25 1.43 -12.15
C PRO A 110 31.91 1.34 -13.55
N GLU A 111 31.54 2.22 -14.49
CA GLU A 111 31.98 2.18 -15.89
C GLU A 111 33.31 2.91 -16.10
N VAL A 112 33.59 3.94 -15.29
CA VAL A 112 34.84 4.68 -15.33
C VAL A 112 35.95 3.79 -14.76
N LYS A 113 36.98 3.48 -15.56
CA LYS A 113 38.08 2.59 -15.17
C LYS A 113 39.41 3.31 -15.16
N ASP A 114 40.28 2.92 -14.24
CA ASP A 114 41.67 3.36 -14.28
C ASP A 114 42.41 2.77 -15.49
N THR A 115 43.52 3.40 -15.86
CA THR A 115 44.27 3.06 -17.07
C THR A 115 45.20 1.87 -16.88
N VAL A 116 45.58 1.54 -15.65
CA VAL A 116 46.66 0.61 -15.29
C VAL A 116 46.11 -0.79 -14.96
N HIS A 117 45.25 -0.88 -13.95
CA HIS A 117 44.69 -2.11 -13.41
C HIS A 117 43.25 -2.37 -13.87
N LYS A 118 42.64 -1.43 -14.61
CA LYS A 118 41.25 -1.52 -15.12
C LYS A 118 40.20 -1.69 -14.02
N GLN A 119 40.51 -1.27 -12.80
CA GLN A 119 39.56 -1.20 -11.69
C GLN A 119 38.64 0.01 -11.88
N SER A 120 37.39 -0.13 -11.44
CA SER A 120 36.41 0.94 -11.58
C SER A 120 36.65 2.07 -10.58
N LEU A 121 36.14 3.26 -10.88
CA LEU A 121 36.06 4.37 -9.93
C LEU A 121 35.28 3.95 -8.68
N LEU A 122 34.27 3.09 -8.83
CA LEU A 122 33.56 2.49 -7.70
C LEU A 122 34.51 1.74 -6.78
N HIS A 123 35.38 0.88 -7.33
CA HIS A 123 36.37 0.14 -6.53
C HIS A 123 37.26 1.09 -5.75
N HIS A 124 37.85 2.08 -6.42
CA HIS A 124 38.74 3.07 -5.77
C HIS A 124 38.02 3.86 -4.69
N ALA A 125 36.78 4.31 -4.94
CA ALA A 125 35.97 5.02 -3.97
C ALA A 125 35.65 4.17 -2.74
N CYS A 126 35.23 2.91 -2.93
CA CYS A 126 34.97 1.97 -1.83
C CYS A 126 36.22 1.70 -1.00
N THR A 127 37.37 1.47 -1.64
CA THR A 127 38.65 1.25 -0.94
C THR A 127 39.01 2.45 -0.07
N ILE A 128 38.95 3.66 -0.64
CA ILE A 128 39.25 4.90 0.11
C ILE A 128 38.27 5.09 1.29
N VAL A 129 36.98 4.82 1.09
CA VAL A 129 35.97 4.96 2.15
C VAL A 129 36.25 3.97 3.27
N VAL A 130 36.51 2.69 2.97
CA VAL A 130 36.80 1.67 3.99
C VAL A 130 38.10 1.97 4.74
N GLU A 131 39.14 2.45 4.05
CA GLU A 131 40.42 2.80 4.68
C GLU A 131 40.32 4.03 5.59
N LYS A 132 39.58 5.07 5.17
CA LYS A 132 39.47 6.34 5.91
C LYS A 132 38.33 6.35 6.92
N PHE A 133 37.28 5.59 6.69
CA PHE A 133 36.05 5.53 7.49
C PHE A 133 35.65 4.05 7.69
N PRO A 134 36.37 3.29 8.54
CA PRO A 134 36.14 1.85 8.70
C PRO A 134 34.73 1.47 9.17
N ASP A 135 34.06 2.37 9.91
CA ASP A 135 32.68 2.21 10.37
C ASP A 135 31.63 2.34 9.25
N SER A 136 32.06 2.72 8.04
CA SER A 136 31.19 3.00 6.88
C SER A 136 31.43 2.03 5.75
N SER A 137 31.10 0.76 6.00
CA SER A 137 31.32 -0.35 5.07
C SER A 137 30.05 -1.03 4.57
N ASP A 138 28.89 -0.83 5.22
CA ASP A 138 27.65 -1.53 4.90
C ASP A 138 26.48 -0.57 4.61
N LEU A 139 26.60 0.16 3.50
CA LEU A 139 25.50 1.04 3.04
C LEU A 139 24.20 0.26 2.83
N TYR A 140 24.28 -1.00 2.38
CA TYR A 140 23.10 -1.79 2.00
C TYR A 140 22.18 -2.04 3.20
N SER A 141 22.74 -2.43 4.34
CA SER A 141 21.98 -2.61 5.57
C SER A 141 21.42 -1.30 6.15
N GLU A 142 22.06 -0.17 5.85
CA GLU A 142 21.67 1.15 6.35
C GLU A 142 20.54 1.84 5.54
N ILE A 143 20.16 1.30 4.37
CA ILE A 143 19.14 1.88 3.47
C ILE A 143 17.96 0.94 3.18
N GLY A 144 17.68 0.00 4.09
CA GLY A 144 16.67 -1.04 3.87
C GLY A 144 15.27 -0.50 3.54
N ALA A 145 14.86 0.64 4.12
CA ALA A 145 13.57 1.24 3.82
C ALA A 145 13.53 1.84 2.40
N VAL A 146 14.61 2.49 1.97
CA VAL A 146 14.77 2.99 0.59
C VAL A 146 14.61 1.85 -0.42
N THR A 147 15.21 0.69 -0.15
CA THR A 147 15.12 -0.48 -1.05
C THR A 147 13.70 -1.03 -1.16
N ARG A 148 12.91 -0.98 -0.09
CA ARG A 148 11.50 -1.38 -0.12
C ARG A 148 10.66 -0.33 -0.84
N SER A 149 10.83 0.95 -0.52
CA SER A 149 10.13 2.06 -1.17
C SER A 149 10.39 2.15 -2.67
N ALA A 150 11.60 1.81 -3.13
CA ALA A 150 11.94 1.82 -4.55
C ALA A 150 11.12 0.85 -5.42
N LYS A 151 10.45 -0.14 -4.80
CA LYS A 151 9.60 -1.13 -5.48
C LYS A 151 8.11 -0.76 -5.46
N VAL A 152 7.75 0.34 -4.81
CA VAL A 152 6.36 0.75 -4.60
C VAL A 152 5.89 1.57 -5.79
N ASP A 153 4.72 1.20 -6.31
CA ASP A 153 3.97 2.04 -7.23
C ASP A 153 3.11 3.03 -6.42
N PHE A 154 3.55 4.29 -6.36
CA PHE A 154 2.87 5.32 -5.57
C PHE A 154 1.57 5.83 -6.23
N ASP A 155 1.42 5.65 -7.54
CA ASP A 155 0.16 5.98 -8.23
C ASP A 155 -0.91 4.94 -7.86
N GLN A 156 -0.55 3.65 -7.88
CA GLN A 156 -1.43 2.58 -7.42
C GLN A 156 -1.77 2.73 -5.93
N LEU A 157 -0.80 3.11 -5.10
CA LEU A 157 -1.04 3.37 -3.68
C LEU A 157 -2.06 4.49 -3.46
N GLN A 158 -1.97 5.57 -4.24
CA GLN A 158 -2.93 6.66 -4.20
C GLN A 158 -4.34 6.19 -4.61
N GLU A 159 -4.43 5.34 -5.64
CA GLU A 159 -5.70 4.75 -6.06
C GLU A 159 -6.29 3.86 -4.95
N ASN A 160 -5.48 3.00 -4.33
CA ASN A 160 -5.90 2.12 -3.23
C ASN A 160 -6.47 2.93 -2.06
N LEU A 161 -5.80 4.04 -1.69
CA LEU A 161 -6.28 4.95 -0.65
C LEU A 161 -7.63 5.60 -1.02
N CYS A 162 -7.80 6.00 -2.29
CA CYS A 162 -9.07 6.54 -2.79
C CYS A 162 -10.18 5.48 -2.79
N GLN A 163 -9.86 4.24 -3.17
CA GLN A 163 -10.80 3.13 -3.16
C GLN A 163 -11.22 2.77 -1.73
N MET A 164 -10.29 2.74 -0.78
CA MET A 164 -10.58 2.50 0.64
C MET A 164 -11.54 3.56 1.21
N GLU A 165 -11.34 4.84 0.87
CA GLU A 165 -12.28 5.92 1.23
C GLU A 165 -13.67 5.70 0.63
N ARG A 166 -13.76 5.36 -0.66
CA ARG A 166 -15.04 5.10 -1.33
C ARG A 166 -15.77 3.90 -0.71
N ARG A 167 -15.07 2.79 -0.45
CA ARG A 167 -15.63 1.58 0.19
C ARG A 167 -16.11 1.89 1.60
N CYS A 168 -15.38 2.70 2.37
CA CYS A 168 -15.80 3.13 3.70
C CYS A 168 -17.10 3.96 3.65
N LYS A 169 -17.22 4.91 2.69
CA LYS A 169 -18.44 5.71 2.49
C LYS A 169 -19.62 4.84 2.07
N ALA A 170 -19.44 3.95 1.10
CA ALA A 170 -20.47 3.00 0.67
C ALA A 170 -20.93 2.09 1.83
N SER A 171 -20.00 1.66 2.70
CA SER A 171 -20.31 0.84 3.87
C SER A 171 -21.20 1.57 4.88
N TRP A 172 -21.06 2.89 5.03
CA TRP A 172 -22.02 3.68 5.82
C TRP A 172 -23.42 3.66 5.21
N ASP A 173 -23.54 3.76 3.89
CA ASP A 173 -24.83 3.72 3.22
C ASP A 173 -25.45 2.31 3.28
N HIS A 174 -24.65 1.26 3.15
CA HIS A 174 -25.07 -0.13 3.39
C HIS A 174 -25.59 -0.31 4.82
N LEU A 175 -24.87 0.20 5.83
CA LEU A 175 -25.31 0.13 7.22
C LEU A 175 -26.65 0.85 7.44
N LYS A 176 -26.87 2.01 6.79
CA LYS A 176 -28.14 2.75 6.88
C LYS A 176 -29.31 1.95 6.34
N VAL A 177 -29.18 1.30 5.17
CA VAL A 177 -30.28 0.50 4.59
C VAL A 177 -30.54 -0.76 5.40
N ILE A 178 -29.49 -1.45 5.87
CA ILE A 178 -29.62 -2.63 6.74
C ILE A 178 -30.35 -2.28 8.04
N ALA A 179 -30.04 -1.11 8.63
CA ALA A 179 -30.63 -0.66 9.87
C ALA A 179 -32.12 -0.26 9.78
N LYS A 180 -32.70 -0.15 8.57
CA LYS A 180 -34.15 0.02 8.37
C LYS A 180 -34.92 -1.30 8.57
N HIS A 181 -34.22 -2.42 8.44
CA HIS A 181 -34.76 -3.77 8.69
C HIS A 181 -34.34 -4.25 10.07
N GLU A 182 -34.81 -5.44 10.48
CA GLU A 182 -34.40 -6.03 11.76
C GLU A 182 -32.87 -6.24 11.81
N MET A 183 -32.21 -5.40 12.59
CA MET A 183 -30.79 -5.48 12.92
C MET A 183 -30.65 -5.35 14.44
N LYS A 184 -29.95 -6.30 15.05
CA LYS A 184 -29.70 -6.28 16.51
C LYS A 184 -28.97 -4.97 16.89
N PRO A 185 -29.45 -4.20 17.88
CA PRO A 185 -28.86 -2.89 18.24
C PRO A 185 -27.36 -2.95 18.52
N VAL A 186 -26.91 -4.02 19.19
CA VAL A 186 -25.49 -4.25 19.52
C VAL A 186 -24.63 -4.39 18.25
N LEU A 187 -25.13 -5.09 17.22
CA LEU A 187 -24.41 -5.25 15.96
C LEU A 187 -24.32 -3.92 15.20
N LYS A 188 -25.41 -3.14 15.21
CA LYS A 188 -25.45 -1.81 14.59
C LYS A 188 -24.41 -0.89 15.24
N GLN A 189 -24.35 -0.88 16.57
CA GLN A 189 -23.38 -0.08 17.31
C GLN A 189 -21.93 -0.48 16.96
N LYS A 190 -21.59 -1.77 17.07
CA LYS A 190 -20.23 -2.25 16.76
C LYS A 190 -19.79 -1.92 15.33
N MET A 191 -20.72 -2.00 14.37
CA MET A 191 -20.40 -1.67 12.99
C MET A 191 -20.20 -0.16 12.79
N SER A 192 -21.04 0.68 13.41
CA SER A 192 -20.86 2.13 13.38
C SER A 192 -19.53 2.55 14.00
N GLU A 193 -19.14 1.96 15.13
CA GLU A 193 -17.85 2.23 15.79
C GLU A 193 -16.68 1.84 14.87
N PHE A 194 -16.74 0.65 14.26
CA PHE A 194 -15.76 0.21 13.27
C PHE A 194 -15.64 1.18 12.09
N LEU A 195 -16.75 1.56 11.46
CA LEU A 195 -16.72 2.48 10.31
C LEU A 195 -16.23 3.88 10.68
N LYS A 196 -16.43 4.31 11.92
CA LYS A 196 -15.90 5.57 12.44
C LYS A 196 -14.37 5.50 12.58
N ASP A 197 -13.84 4.44 13.19
CA ASP A 197 -12.40 4.20 13.29
C ASP A 197 -11.74 4.14 11.90
N CYS A 198 -12.35 3.41 10.96
CA CYS A 198 -11.87 3.37 9.58
C CYS A 198 -11.79 4.76 8.94
N ALA A 199 -12.84 5.59 9.10
CA ALA A 199 -12.88 6.93 8.53
C ALA A 199 -11.79 7.83 9.12
N GLU A 200 -11.57 7.78 10.44
CA GLU A 200 -10.52 8.55 11.12
C GLU A 200 -9.12 8.16 10.61
N ARG A 201 -8.84 6.85 10.53
CA ARG A 201 -7.57 6.32 9.99
C ARG A 201 -7.35 6.69 8.53
N ILE A 202 -8.37 6.60 7.69
CA ILE A 202 -8.29 7.00 6.27
C ILE A 202 -7.93 8.50 6.16
N ILE A 203 -8.52 9.35 7.00
CA ILE A 203 -8.19 10.79 7.03
C ILE A 203 -6.71 10.98 7.40
N ILE A 204 -6.22 10.28 8.42
CA ILE A 204 -4.81 10.33 8.83
C ILE A 204 -3.90 9.89 7.68
N LEU A 205 -4.19 8.76 7.03
CA LEU A 205 -3.40 8.26 5.89
C LEU A 205 -3.37 9.27 4.73
N LYS A 206 -4.49 9.94 4.43
CA LYS A 206 -4.52 11.01 3.41
C LYS A 206 -3.66 12.21 3.78
N ILE A 207 -3.62 12.58 5.07
CA ILE A 207 -2.76 13.66 5.56
C ILE A 207 -1.29 13.25 5.44
N VAL A 208 -0.94 12.02 5.86
CA VAL A 208 0.42 11.47 5.79
C VAL A 208 0.88 11.41 4.33
N HIS A 209 0.10 10.79 3.45
CA HIS A 209 0.36 10.71 2.01
C HIS A 209 0.64 12.09 1.41
N ARG A 210 -0.24 13.08 1.65
CA ARG A 210 -0.06 14.44 1.14
C ARG A 210 1.21 15.10 1.67
N ARG A 211 1.54 14.91 2.95
CA ARG A 211 2.74 15.49 3.57
C ARG A 211 4.02 14.86 3.05
N ILE A 212 4.02 13.56 2.78
CA ILE A 212 5.21 12.85 2.30
C ILE A 212 5.48 13.20 0.82
N ILE A 213 4.44 13.24 -0.02
CA ILE A 213 4.60 13.53 -1.45
C ILE A 213 4.96 15.00 -1.73
N ASN A 214 4.50 15.94 -0.89
CA ASN A 214 4.76 17.37 -1.08
C ASN A 214 6.03 17.89 -0.37
N LYS A 215 6.86 17.00 0.19
CA LYS A 215 8.17 17.35 0.75
C LYS A 215 9.24 17.30 -0.33
#